data_AF-A0A949FMF6-F1
#
_entry.id   AF-A0A949FMF6-F1
#
_cell.length_a   1.000
_cell.length_b   1.000
_cell.length_c   1.000
_cell.angle_alpha   90.00
_cell.angle_beta   90.00
_cell.angle_gamma   90.00
#
_symmetry.space_group_name_H-M   'P 1'
#
loop_
_entity.id
_entity.type
_entity.pdbx_description
1 polymer ?
#
loop_
_entity_poly.entity_id
_entity_poly.type
_entity_poly.pdbx_seq_one_letter_code
_entity_poly.pdbx_strand_id
1 'polypeptide(L)'
;MIRHSRAYAIAKAEVTYLTEFRKSKKAILFASAIGNTVADKENYAYGHPEYVKLLKDLEKAVVEAERLKWMLTAAQARIDIYRTQEASNRALDRNTQ
;
A
#
# COMPACT_ATOMS: atom_id res chain seq x y z
N MET A 1 20.91 6.79 3.85
CA MET A 1 19.70 5.94 3.68
C MET A 1 18.59 6.81 3.09
N ILE A 2 17.89 6.38 2.03
CA ILE A 2 16.77 7.13 1.46
C ILE A 2 15.70 7.27 2.55
N ARG A 3 15.46 8.49 3.06
CA ARG A 3 14.68 8.77 4.28
C ARG A 3 13.32 8.05 4.34
N HIS A 4 12.70 7.82 3.19
CA HIS A 4 11.36 7.23 3.06
C HIS A 4 11.32 5.78 2.57
N SER A 5 12.46 5.16 2.23
CA SER A 5 12.47 3.77 1.73
C SER A 5 11.99 2.78 2.79
N ARG A 6 12.39 2.99 4.05
CA ARG A 6 11.93 2.17 5.19
C ARG A 6 10.43 2.27 5.41
N ALA A 7 9.86 3.47 5.31
CA ALA A 7 8.43 3.70 5.51
C ALA A 7 7.60 2.96 4.45
N TYR A 8 8.00 3.04 3.18
CA TYR A 8 7.30 2.34 2.10
C TYR A 8 7.39 0.80 2.27
N ALA A 9 8.56 0.29 2.64
CA ALA A 9 8.73 -1.14 2.89
C ALA A 9 7.81 -1.66 4.00
N ILE A 10 7.68 -0.90 5.10
CA ILE A 10 6.78 -1.23 6.20
C ILE A 10 5.32 -1.21 5.74
N ALA A 11 4.87 -0.13 5.10
CA ALA A 11 3.49 -0.02 4.61
C ALA A 11 3.15 -1.14 3.62
N LYS A 12 4.08 -1.50 2.73
CA LYS A 12 3.88 -2.59 1.79
C LYS A 12 3.79 -3.96 2.48
N ALA A 13 4.65 -4.20 3.47
CA ALA A 13 4.61 -5.42 4.27
C ALA A 13 3.29 -5.55 5.04
N GLU A 14 2.77 -4.44 5.58
CA GLU A 14 1.49 -4.40 6.28
C GLU A 14 0.32 -4.73 5.36
N VAL A 15 0.28 -4.19 4.13
CA VAL A 15 -0.71 -4.57 3.11
C VAL A 15 -0.69 -6.07 2.84
N THR A 16 0.50 -6.63 2.60
CA THR A 16 0.65 -8.07 2.35
C THR A 16 0.19 -8.91 3.54
N TYR A 17 0.60 -8.54 4.75
CA TYR A 17 0.21 -9.23 5.97
C TYR A 17 -1.31 -9.21 6.17
N LEU A 18 -1.94 -8.03 6.13
CA LEU A 18 -3.38 -7.89 6.37
C LEU A 18 -4.21 -8.61 5.29
N THR A 19 -3.72 -8.64 4.05
CA THR A 19 -4.36 -9.36 2.94
C THR A 19 -4.42 -10.87 3.20
N GLU A 20 -3.32 -11.45 3.67
CA GLU A 20 -3.27 -12.89 3.98
C GLU A 20 -3.98 -13.19 5.31
N PHE A 21 -3.75 -12.37 6.33
CA PHE A 21 -4.38 -12.53 7.64
C PHE A 21 -5.91 -12.45 7.59
N ARG A 22 -6.49 -11.74 6.61
CA ARG A 22 -7.94 -11.72 6.38
C ARG A 22 -8.54 -13.12 6.24
N LYS A 23 -7.85 -14.05 5.57
CA LYS A 23 -8.31 -15.44 5.42
C LYS A 23 -8.34 -16.14 6.78
N SER A 24 -7.27 -15.99 7.57
CA SER A 24 -7.17 -16.54 8.92
C SER A 24 -8.22 -15.93 9.86
N LYS A 25 -8.44 -14.61 9.79
CA LYS A 25 -9.43 -13.92 10.61
C LYS A 25 -10.85 -14.40 10.30
N LYS A 26 -11.19 -14.60 9.02
CA LYS A 26 -12.46 -15.24 8.63
C LYS A 26 -12.58 -16.61 9.28
N ALA A 27 -11.57 -17.46 9.16
CA ALA A 27 -11.60 -18.82 9.70
C ALA A 27 -11.77 -18.85 11.23
N ILE A 28 -11.09 -17.95 11.94
CA ILE A 28 -11.21 -17.80 13.41
C ILE A 28 -12.65 -17.43 13.78
N LEU A 29 -13.21 -16.41 13.12
CA LEU A 29 -14.58 -15.95 13.40
C LEU A 29 -15.65 -16.96 12.96
N PHE A 30 -15.38 -17.70 11.89
CA PHE A 30 -16.23 -18.79 11.43
C PHE A 30 -16.27 -19.93 12.46
N ALA A 31 -15.13 -20.25 13.08
CA ALA A 31 -15.05 -21.26 14.12
C ALA A 31 -15.77 -20.84 15.42
N SER A 32 -15.80 -19.55 15.73
CA SER A 32 -16.52 -19.01 16.90
C SER A 32 -18.02 -18.78 16.67
N ALA A 33 -18.52 -18.94 15.45
CA ALA A 33 -19.91 -18.69 15.11
C ALA A 33 -20.84 -19.81 15.63
N ILE A 34 -21.87 -19.42 16.38
CA ILE A 34 -22.95 -20.32 16.81
C ILE A 34 -24.02 -20.30 15.71
N GLY A 35 -23.86 -21.15 14.71
CA GLY A 35 -24.77 -21.28 13.57
C GLY A 35 -25.03 -22.74 13.22
N ASN A 36 -26.24 -23.03 12.73
CA ASN A 36 -26.64 -24.40 12.36
C ASN A 36 -26.16 -24.77 10.95
N THR A 37 -26.02 -23.79 10.06
CA THR A 37 -25.54 -24.02 8.69
C THR A 37 -24.19 -23.35 8.45
N VAL A 38 -23.45 -23.82 7.44
CA VAL A 38 -22.21 -23.18 6.98
C VAL A 38 -22.48 -21.74 6.53
N ALA A 39 -23.60 -21.48 5.85
CA ALA A 39 -23.96 -20.15 5.36
C ALA A 39 -24.15 -19.14 6.50
N ASP A 40 -24.81 -19.54 7.60
CA ASP A 40 -24.99 -18.66 8.77
C ASP A 40 -23.64 -18.28 9.39
N LYS A 41 -22.73 -19.25 9.50
CA LYS A 41 -21.38 -19.03 10.04
C LYS A 41 -20.54 -18.14 9.13
N GLU A 42 -20.66 -18.27 7.80
CA GLU A 42 -19.99 -17.37 6.86
C GLU A 42 -20.51 -15.94 6.95
N ASN A 43 -21.83 -15.76 7.00
CA ASN A 43 -22.46 -14.46 7.17
C ASN A 43 -22.01 -13.79 8.46
N TYR A 44 -21.96 -14.53 9.57
CA TYR A 44 -21.41 -14.04 10.83
C TYR A 44 -19.96 -13.60 10.69
N ALA A 45 -19.08 -14.44 10.12
CA ALA A 45 -17.66 -14.15 10.01
C ALA A 45 -17.38 -12.91 9.15
N TYR A 46 -18.10 -12.73 8.03
CA TYR A 46 -17.94 -11.56 7.15
C TYR A 46 -18.55 -10.29 7.76
N GLY A 47 -19.68 -10.42 8.45
CA GLY A 47 -20.36 -9.30 9.11
C GLY A 47 -19.73 -8.90 10.44
N HIS A 48 -18.82 -9.70 11.00
CA HIS A 48 -18.27 -9.44 12.31
C HIS A 48 -17.52 -8.09 12.36
N PRO A 49 -17.73 -7.26 13.40
CA PRO A 49 -17.09 -5.94 13.50
C PRO A 49 -15.57 -5.98 13.37
N GLU A 50 -14.92 -7.02 13.88
CA GLU A 50 -13.46 -7.18 13.75
C GLU A 50 -13.01 -7.48 12.32
N TYR A 51 -13.81 -8.20 11.53
CA TYR A 51 -13.51 -8.46 10.12
C TYR A 51 -13.68 -7.18 9.30
N VAL A 52 -14.75 -6.43 9.54
CA VAL A 52 -14.97 -5.12 8.91
C VAL A 52 -13.87 -4.12 9.29
N LYS A 53 -13.47 -4.10 10.56
CA LYS A 53 -12.33 -3.28 11.03
C LYS A 53 -11.03 -3.68 10.33
N LEU A 54 -10.76 -4.98 10.19
CA LEU A 54 -9.59 -5.48 9.46
C LEU A 54 -9.58 -4.98 8.00
N LEU A 55 -10.73 -4.97 7.32
CA LEU A 55 -10.84 -4.42 5.96
C LEU A 55 -10.52 -2.92 5.93
N LYS A 56 -10.99 -2.15 6.93
CA LYS A 56 -10.68 -0.72 7.04
C LYS A 56 -9.20 -0.45 7.35
N ASP A 57 -8.56 -1.30 8.14
CA ASP A 57 -7.14 -1.18 8.41
C ASP A 57 -6.30 -1.55 7.16
N LEU A 58 -6.73 -2.56 6.39
CA LEU A 58 -6.14 -2.89 5.10
C LEU A 58 -6.28 -1.73 4.09
N GLU A 59 -7.45 -1.09 4.02
CA GLU A 59 -7.68 0.10 3.18
C GLU A 59 -6.67 1.21 3.50
N LYS A 60 -6.48 1.53 4.79
CA LYS A 60 -5.51 2.53 5.24
C LYS A 60 -4.07 2.17 4.87
N ALA A 61 -3.68 0.91 5.07
CA ALA A 61 -2.35 0.43 4.72
C ALA A 61 -2.08 0.55 3.22
N VAL A 62 -3.08 0.25 2.37
CA VAL A 62 -2.98 0.42 0.92
C VAL A 62 -2.81 1.89 0.53
N VAL A 63 -3.61 2.78 1.11
CA VAL A 63 -3.51 4.22 0.87
C VAL A 63 -2.11 4.74 1.19
N GLU A 64 -1.56 4.37 2.34
CA GLU A 64 -0.23 4.83 2.75
C GLU A 64 0.89 4.26 1.86
N ALA A 65 0.80 2.97 1.51
CA ALA A 65 1.74 2.35 0.59
C ALA A 65 1.72 3.04 -0.79
N GLU A 66 0.54 3.28 -1.38
CA GLU A 66 0.42 3.95 -2.66
C GLU A 66 0.88 5.41 -2.59
N ARG A 67 0.53 6.14 -1.53
CA ARG A 67 1.00 7.52 -1.31
C ARG A 67 2.54 7.59 -1.34
N LEU A 68 3.20 6.73 -0.58
CA LEU A 68 4.66 6.67 -0.52
C LEU A 68 5.29 6.28 -1.87
N LYS A 69 4.68 5.34 -2.59
CA LYS A 69 5.10 4.96 -3.95
C LYS A 69 5.02 6.13 -4.91
N TRP A 70 3.90 6.87 -4.93
CA TRP A 70 3.73 8.01 -5.82
C TRP A 70 4.67 9.17 -5.47
N MET A 71 4.98 9.38 -4.19
CA MET A 71 6.01 10.34 -3.80
C MET A 71 7.40 9.96 -4.33
N LEU A 72 7.78 8.67 -4.28
CA LEU A 72 9.04 8.19 -4.85
C LEU A 72 9.07 8.38 -6.37
N THR A 73 7.97 8.04 -7.07
CA THR A 73 7.84 8.26 -8.52
C THR A 73 7.97 9.74 -8.88
N ALA A 74 7.32 10.63 -8.13
CA ALA A 74 7.41 12.07 -8.35
C ALA A 74 8.83 12.60 -8.11
N ALA A 75 9.53 12.11 -7.08
CA ALA A 75 10.93 12.46 -6.83
C ALA A 75 11.83 12.03 -7.98
N GLN A 76 11.63 10.81 -8.51
CA GLN A 76 12.37 10.31 -9.67
C GLN A 76 12.12 11.18 -10.91
N ALA A 77 10.86 11.50 -11.21
CA ALA A 77 10.50 12.35 -12.34
C ALA A 77 11.11 13.75 -12.24
N ARG A 78 11.17 14.35 -11.04
CA ARG A 78 11.83 15.65 -10.82
C ARG A 78 13.34 15.60 -11.10
N ILE A 79 14.00 14.50 -10.72
CA ILE A 79 15.43 14.30 -11.04
C ILE A 79 15.63 14.20 -12.54
N ASP A 80 14.74 13.51 -13.26
CA ASP A 80 14.85 13.33 -14.71
C ASP A 80 14.59 14.63 -15.48
N ILE A 81 13.65 15.47 -15.02
CA ILE A 81 13.48 16.85 -15.51
C ILE A 81 14.77 17.66 -15.34
N TYR A 82 15.36 17.64 -14.15
CA TYR A 82 16.60 18.36 -13.88
C TYR A 82 17.75 17.91 -14.80
N ARG A 83 17.93 16.59 -14.95
CA ARG A 83 18.91 16.01 -15.88
C ARG A 83 18.72 16.48 -17.32
N THR A 84 17.46 16.60 -17.75
CA THR A 84 17.11 17.05 -19.11
C THR A 84 17.43 18.54 -19.27
N GLN A 85 17.04 19.38 -18.30
CA GLN A 85 17.32 20.80 -18.33
C GLN A 85 18.84 21.09 -18.35
N GLU A 86 19.62 20.40 -17.53
CA GLU A 86 21.08 20.54 -17.52
C GLU A 86 21.74 20.04 -18.82
N ALA A 87 21.14 19.07 -19.51
CA ALA A 87 21.61 18.66 -20.84
C ALA A 87 21.33 19.74 -21.89
N SER A 88 20.15 20.36 -21.86
CA SER A 88 19.78 21.48 -22.72
C SER A 88 20.66 22.71 -22.46
N ASN A 89 20.89 23.09 -21.20
CA ASN A 89 21.74 24.22 -20.84
C ASN A 89 23.17 24.03 -21.37
N ARG A 90 23.77 22.84 -21.16
CA ARG A 90 25.10 22.51 -21.71
C ARG A 90 25.15 22.56 -23.24
N ALA A 91 24.05 22.26 -23.93
CA ALA A 91 23.98 22.38 -25.38
C ALA A 91 23.96 23.86 -25.81
N LEU A 92 23.24 24.72 -25.09
CA LEU A 92 23.22 26.16 -25.34
C LEU A 92 24.59 26.80 -25.10
N ASP A 93 25.26 26.47 -23.99
CA ASP A 93 26.59 27.00 -23.66
C ASP A 93 27.64 26.66 -24.74
N ARG A 94 27.54 25.46 -25.34
CA ARG A 94 28.42 25.07 -26.46
C ARG A 94 28.13 25.82 -27.75
N ASN A 95 26.88 26.21 -27.98
CA ASN A 95 26.47 26.91 -29.20
C ASN A 95 26.70 28.43 -29.11
N THR A 96 26.97 28.96 -27.92
CA THR A 96 27.22 30.40 -27.67
C THR A 96 28.71 30.74 -27.53
N GLN A 97 29.60 29.74 -27.59
CA GLN A 97 31.05 29.89 -27.76
C GLN A 97 31.44 29.78 -29.24
#